data_AF-A0A2K4KM49-F1
#
_entry.id   AF-A0A2K4KM49-F1
#
_cell.length_a   1.000
_cell.length_b   1.000
_cell.length_c   1.000
_cell.angle_alpha   90.00
_cell.angle_beta   90.00
_cell.angle_gamma   90.00
#
_symmetry.space_group_name_H-M   'P 1'
#
loop_
_entity.id
_entity.type
_entity.pdbx_description
1 polymer ?
#
loop_
_entity_poly.entity_id
_entity_poly.type
_entity_poly.pdbx_seq_one_letter_code
_entity_poly.pdbx_strand_id
1 'polypeptide(L)' 'MFRDLTMSKAQRSSQALHTAARLAEHNKKWYSAAELYEAAASLWPGKGISLMRRAEQCRSLVVDASDEMDFED' A
#
# COMPACT_ATOMS: atom_id res chain seq x y z
N MET A 1 13.05 26.52 22.22
CA MET A 1 11.96 25.96 21.40
C MET A 1 12.21 24.47 21.28
N PHE A 2 11.46 23.62 21.99
CA PHE A 2 11.57 22.16 21.83
C PHE A 2 10.92 21.79 20.49
N ARG A 3 11.71 21.32 19.53
CA ARG A 3 11.16 20.65 18.35
C ARG A 3 10.57 19.34 18.86
N ASP A 4 9.25 19.22 18.75
CA ASP A 4 8.58 17.95 18.98
C ASP A 4 9.15 16.95 17.95
N LEU A 5 10.04 16.07 18.41
CA LEU A 5 10.72 15.05 17.59
C LEU A 5 9.79 13.87 17.28
N THR A 6 8.55 13.92 17.78
CA THR A 6 7.56 12.87 17.62
C THR A 6 6.87 12.98 16.27
N MET A 7 6.75 11.85 15.57
CA MET A 7 5.99 11.81 14.32
C MET A 7 4.54 12.23 14.56
N SER A 8 4.02 13.06 13.65
CA SER A 8 2.63 13.49 13.67
C SER A 8 1.68 12.28 13.63
N LYS A 9 0.44 12.46 14.09
CA LYS A 9 -0.59 11.40 14.02
C LYS A 9 -0.77 10.88 12.58
N ALA A 10 -0.75 11.78 11.60
CA ALA A 10 -0.86 11.46 10.18
C ALA A 10 0.31 10.58 9.72
N GLN A 11 1.55 10.92 10.11
CA GLN A 11 2.73 10.11 9.80
C GLN A 11 2.65 8.71 10.40
N ARG A 12 2.30 8.61 11.69
CA ARG A 12 2.16 7.32 12.39
C ARG A 12 1.07 6.44 11.75
N SER A 13 -0.06 7.04 11.39
CA SER A 13 -1.18 6.32 10.76
C SER A 13 -0.83 5.84 9.36
N SER A 14 -0.22 6.71 8.54
CA SER A 14 0.30 6.34 7.22
C SER A 14 1.33 5.22 7.31
N GLN A 15 2.22 5.27 8.30
CA GLN A 15 3.22 4.24 8.51
C GLN A 15 2.61 2.90 8.92
N ALA A 16 1.60 2.89 9.80
CA ALA A 16 0.88 1.68 10.19
C ALA A 16 0.21 1.01 8.98
N LEU A 17 -0.48 1.80 8.14
CA LEU A 17 -1.09 1.31 6.91
C LEU A 17 -0.05 0.79 5.92
N HIS A 18 1.10 1.46 5.78
CA HIS A 18 2.19 0.98 4.94
C HIS A 18 2.72 -0.38 5.41
N THR A 19 2.92 -0.59 6.72
CA THR A 19 3.29 -1.91 7.25
C THR A 19 2.23 -2.99 6.97
N ALA A 20 0.95 -2.66 7.11
CA ALA A 20 -0.14 -3.58 6.78
C ALA A 20 -0.14 -3.92 5.27
N ALA A 21 0.09 -2.92 4.40
CA ALA A 21 0.21 -3.11 2.96
C ALA A 21 1.35 -4.08 2.60
N ARG A 22 2.52 -3.93 3.24
CA ARG A 22 3.67 -4.83 3.05
C ARG A 22 3.37 -6.26 3.47
N LEU A 23 2.61 -6.45 4.55
CA LEU A 23 2.17 -7.78 4.97
C LEU A 23 1.17 -8.38 3.96
N ALA A 24 0.27 -7.56 3.40
CA ALA A 24 -0.63 -7.99 2.34
C ALA A 24 0.13 -8.36 1.05
N GLU A 25 1.14 -7.57 0.64
CA GLU A 25 2.05 -7.90 -0.48
C GLU A 25 2.74 -9.25 -0.26
N HIS A 26 3.30 -9.48 0.94
CA HIS A 26 3.97 -10.74 1.27
C HIS A 26 3.03 -11.94 1.14
N ASN A 27 1.76 -11.77 1.51
CA ASN A 27 0.72 -12.80 1.41
C ASN A 27 0.07 -12.86 0.02
N LYS A 28 0.61 -12.14 -0.98
CA LYS A 28 0.07 -12.04 -2.34
C LYS A 28 -1.38 -11.53 -2.40
N LYS A 29 -1.84 -10.82 -1.36
CA LYS A 29 -3.16 -10.18 -1.31
C LYS A 29 -3.09 -8.83 -2.02
N TRP A 30 -2.88 -8.86 -3.33
CA TRP A 30 -2.53 -7.70 -4.13
C TRP A 30 -3.58 -6.58 -4.10
N TYR A 31 -4.88 -6.92 -4.14
CA TYR A 31 -5.96 -5.94 -4.05
C TYR A 31 -5.94 -5.20 -2.70
N SER A 32 -5.90 -5.95 -1.60
CA SER A 32 -5.83 -5.38 -0.25
C SER A 32 -4.55 -4.56 -0.04
N ALA A 33 -3.42 -5.01 -0.58
CA ALA A 33 -2.18 -4.24 -0.53
C ALA A 33 -2.34 -2.88 -1.23
N ALA A 34 -2.97 -2.85 -2.41
CA ALA A 34 -3.22 -1.62 -3.16
C ALA A 34 -4.08 -0.63 -2.37
N GLU A 35 -5.21 -1.08 -1.80
CA GLU A 35 -6.09 -0.22 -0.99
C GLU A 35 -5.35 0.37 0.24
N LEU A 36 -4.54 -0.44 0.90
CA LEU A 36 -3.76 0.00 2.07
C LEU A 36 -2.68 1.03 1.67
N TYR A 37 -2.06 0.88 0.50
CA TYR A 37 -1.12 1.87 -0.03
C TYR A 37 -1.79 3.20 -0.37
N GLU A 38 -2.97 3.19 -1.00
CA GLU A 38 -3.74 4.41 -1.28
C GLU A 38 -4.19 5.11 0.00
N ALA A 39 -4.67 4.35 0.99
CA ALA A 39 -5.04 4.89 2.30
C ALA A 39 -3.82 5.47 3.05
N ALA A 40 -2.64 4.84 2.94
CA ALA A 40 -1.41 5.38 3.50
C ALA A 40 -0.99 6.70 2.81
N ALA A 41 -1.18 6.79 1.49
CA ALA A 41 -0.86 7.96 0.68
C ALA A 41 -1.77 9.16 0.98
N SER A 42 -3.06 8.92 1.18
CA SER A 42 -4.05 9.97 1.46
C SER A 42 -3.84 10.62 2.84
N LEU A 43 -3.33 9.87 3.82
CA LEU A 43 -3.02 10.38 5.15
C LEU A 43 -1.71 11.18 5.23
N TRP A 44 -0.71 10.84 4.41
CA TRP A 44 0.59 11.52 4.44
C TRP A 44 1.11 11.83 3.03
N PRO A 45 0.87 13.06 2.53
CA PRO A 45 1.26 13.46 1.17
C PRO A 45 2.76 13.40 0.93
N GLY A 46 3.58 13.55 1.97
CA GLY A 46 5.05 13.57 1.84
C GLY A 46 5.66 12.28 1.28
N LYS A 47 4.93 11.16 1.30
CA LYS A 47 5.29 9.91 0.61
C LYS A 47 4.20 9.42 -0.35
N GLY A 48 3.21 10.28 -0.65
CA GLY A 48 2.01 9.90 -1.39
C GLY A 48 2.34 9.32 -2.76
N ILE A 49 3.21 9.99 -3.54
CA ILE A 49 3.57 9.55 -4.90
C ILE A 49 4.16 8.14 -4.91
N SER A 50 5.10 7.84 -4.01
CA SER A 50 5.71 6.50 -3.94
C SER A 50 4.73 5.42 -3.53
N LEU A 51 3.80 5.74 -2.63
CA LEU A 51 2.79 4.80 -2.14
C LEU A 51 1.73 4.55 -3.22
N MET A 52 1.28 5.60 -3.92
CA MET A 52 0.36 5.48 -5.05
C MET A 52 0.95 4.65 -6.19
N ARG A 53 2.21 4.89 -6.57
CA ARG A 53 2.91 4.06 -7.56
C ARG A 53 2.95 2.59 -7.14
N ARG A 54 3.12 2.31 -5.84
CA ARG A 54 3.12 0.94 -5.32
C ARG A 54 1.72 0.32 -5.38
N ALA A 55 0.68 1.09 -5.07
CA ALA A 55 -0.70 0.65 -5.21
C ALA A 55 -1.04 0.26 -6.66
N GLU A 56 -0.60 1.06 -7.64
CA GLU A 56 -0.76 0.77 -9.08
C GLU A 56 -0.05 -0.52 -9.47
N GLN A 57 1.18 -0.74 -8.99
CA GLN A 57 1.92 -2.00 -9.20
C GLN A 57 1.15 -3.20 -8.65
N CYS A 58 0.62 -3.09 -7.42
CA CYS A 58 -0.20 -4.15 -6.83
C CYS A 58 -1.46 -4.43 -7.66
N ARG A 59 -2.12 -3.40 -8.21
CA ARG A 59 -3.31 -3.58 -9.07
C ARG A 59 -2.98 -4.29 -10.38
N SER A 60 -1.84 -4.00 -11.01
CA SER A 60 -1.40 -4.71 -12.21
C SER A 60 -1.29 -6.22 -11.97
N LEU A 61 -0.79 -6.62 -10.80
CA LEU A 61 -0.62 -8.03 -10.43
C LEU A 61 -1.94 -8.77 -10.15
N VAL A 62 -3.03 -8.05 -9.85
CA VAL A 62 -4.37 -8.65 -9.71
C VAL A 62 -4.90 -9.08 -11.07
N VAL A 63 -4.65 -8.28 -12.10
CA VAL A 63 -5.10 -8.55 -13.47
C VAL A 63 -4.37 -9.78 -14.02
N ASP A 64 -3.04 -9.85 -13.87
CA ASP A 64 -2.25 -10.99 -14.32
C ASP A 64 -2.61 -12.30 -13.60
N ALA A 65 -2.93 -12.25 -12.30
CA ALA A 65 -3.33 -13.43 -11.53
C ALA A 65 -4.74 -13.94 -11.87
N SER A 66 -5.57 -13.11 -12.52
CA SER A 66 -6.92 -13.51 -12.95
C SER A 66 -6.88 -14.24 -14.30
N ASP A 67 -5.91 -13.93 -15.15
CA ASP A 67 -5.72 -14.56 -16.47
C ASP A 67 -5.06 -15.96 -16.39
N GLU A 68 -4.40 -16.33 -15.27
CA GLU A 68 -3.80 -17.65 -15.09
C GLU A 68 -4.79 -18.76 -14.66
N MET A 69 -6.08 -18.46 -14.47
CA MET A 69 -7.10 -19.44 -14.06
C MET A 69 -7.94 -20.06 -15.20
N ASP A 70 -7.49 -19.96 -16.46
CA ASP A 70 -8.23 -20.45 -17.63
C ASP A 70 -7.46 -21.51 -18.47
N PHE A 71 -6.63 -22.36 -17.86
CA PHE A 71 -6.03 -23.52 -18.56
C PHE A 71 -5.93 -24.79 -17.70
N GLU A 72 -7.07 -25.45 -17.47
CA GLU A 72 -7.11 -26.91 -17.29
C GLU A 72 -8.33 -27.47 -18.06
N ASP A 73 -8.08 -28.13 -19.19
CA ASP A 73 -9.02 -28.99 -19.94
C ASP A 73 -8.33 -30.33 -20.24
#